data_AF-A0A953M728-F1
#
_entry.id   AF-A0A953M728-F1
#
_cell.length_a   1.000
_cell.length_b   1.000
_cell.length_c   1.000
_cell.angle_alpha   90.00
_cell.angle_beta   90.00
_cell.angle_gamma   90.00
#
_symmetry.space_group_name_H-M   'P 1'
#
loop_
_entity.id
_entity.type
_entity.pdbx_description
1 polymer ?
#
loop_
_entity_poly.entity_id
_entity_poly.type
_entity_poly.pdbx_seq_one_letter_code
_entity_poly.pdbx_strand_id
1 'polypeptide(L)'
;MSGLPGTQGGGFRLPTQDQAAKNELFERPAELRATNPDGSVTLRSPTVRDLMRHILETIMAGDEDAFTEHLLSTETRREFAERGYDPREAFRELSRRRDDLRRLFQAMPAGEFTPGVLMQPVGRNMFRLNAEGDRTMDWTYMDVVFDRGDYRLRWFGRS
;
A
#
# COMPACT_ATOMS: atom_id res chain seq x y z
N MET A 1 -15.67 59.93 -26.46
CA MET A 1 -16.07 58.67 -25.79
C MET A 1 -15.23 57.56 -26.41
N SER A 2 -14.18 57.12 -25.70
CA SER A 2 -14.08 55.76 -25.12
C SER A 2 -13.89 54.70 -26.22
N GLY A 3 -12.86 53.87 -26.31
CA GLY A 3 -11.69 53.55 -25.48
C GLY A 3 -10.88 52.50 -26.26
N LEU A 4 -9.55 52.63 -26.25
CA LEU A 4 -8.59 51.60 -25.79
C LEU A 4 -7.95 50.70 -26.88
N PRO A 5 -6.70 50.23 -26.60
CA PRO A 5 -5.63 50.04 -27.58
C PRO A 5 -5.07 48.60 -27.62
N GLY A 6 -4.18 48.37 -28.59
CA GLY A 6 -3.01 47.48 -28.42
C GLY A 6 -3.26 45.96 -28.36
N THR A 7 -2.95 45.28 -29.46
CA THR A 7 -2.52 43.87 -29.43
C THR A 7 -1.21 43.73 -30.18
N GLN A 8 -0.11 43.96 -29.46
CA GLN A 8 1.20 43.40 -29.81
C GLN A 8 1.16 41.90 -29.50
N GLY A 9 1.44 41.08 -30.51
CA GLY A 9 1.70 39.66 -30.34
C GLY A 9 2.98 39.45 -29.54
N GLY A 10 2.84 39.28 -28.23
CA GLY A 10 3.92 38.88 -27.33
C GLY A 10 4.31 37.43 -27.59
N GLY A 11 5.60 37.21 -27.85
CA GLY A 11 6.18 35.91 -28.16
C GLY A 11 5.91 34.85 -27.10
N PHE A 12 5.72 33.63 -27.57
CA PHE A 12 5.64 32.43 -26.75
C PHE A 12 6.99 32.23 -26.05
N ARG A 13 7.09 32.66 -24.78
CA ARG A 13 8.27 32.43 -23.96
C ARG A 13 8.14 31.01 -23.38
N LEU A 14 8.98 30.10 -23.87
CA LEU A 14 9.14 28.77 -23.27
C LEU A 14 9.38 28.93 -21.76
N PRO A 15 8.77 28.08 -20.90
CA PRO A 15 8.96 28.17 -19.47
C PRO A 15 10.45 28.02 -19.13
N THR A 16 10.95 28.98 -18.35
CA THR A 16 12.32 29.01 -17.83
C THR A 16 12.60 27.83 -16.91
N GLN A 17 13.86 27.39 -16.94
CA GLN A 17 14.48 26.25 -16.24
C GLN A 17 14.13 26.11 -14.74
N ASP A 18 13.63 27.17 -14.09
CA ASP A 18 13.22 27.19 -12.69
C ASP A 18 11.95 26.36 -12.38
N GLN A 19 11.08 26.12 -13.37
CA GLN A 19 9.92 25.23 -13.18
C GLN A 19 10.23 23.73 -13.32
N ALA A 20 11.37 23.37 -13.93
CA ALA A 20 11.79 21.97 -14.03
C ALA A 20 12.11 21.39 -12.63
N ALA A 21 12.75 22.19 -11.76
CA ALA A 21 13.12 21.77 -10.42
C ALA A 21 11.93 21.47 -9.48
N LYS A 22 10.72 21.96 -9.80
CA LYS A 22 9.51 21.64 -9.03
C LYS A 22 8.77 20.40 -9.54
N ASN A 23 9.05 19.97 -10.76
CA ASN A 23 8.51 18.72 -11.32
C ASN A 23 9.38 17.50 -10.99
N GLU A 24 10.66 17.68 -10.66
CA GLU A 24 11.56 16.58 -10.27
C GLU A 24 11.14 15.85 -8.98
N LEU A 25 10.28 16.45 -8.14
CA LEU A 25 9.67 15.76 -6.99
C LEU A 25 8.56 14.76 -7.38
N PHE A 26 8.09 14.80 -8.63
CA PHE A 26 7.15 13.83 -9.21
C PHE A 26 7.83 12.86 -10.19
N GLU A 27 9.15 12.95 -10.38
CA GLU A 27 9.88 12.11 -11.34
C GLU A 27 10.54 10.89 -10.69
N ARG A 28 9.69 9.86 -10.54
CA ARG A 28 9.89 8.45 -10.91
C ARG A 28 8.61 7.74 -10.45
N PRO A 29 8.02 6.80 -11.22
CA PRO A 29 7.10 5.85 -10.62
C PRO A 29 7.95 5.11 -9.59
N ALA A 30 7.85 5.53 -8.34
CA ALA A 30 8.85 5.13 -7.39
C ALA A 30 8.70 3.60 -7.28
N GLU A 31 9.78 2.88 -7.53
CA GLU A 31 9.73 1.45 -7.80
C GLU A 31 9.02 0.77 -6.62
N LEU A 32 7.99 -0.05 -6.90
CA LEU A 32 7.18 -0.68 -5.85
C LEU A 32 8.02 -1.65 -5.02
N ARG A 33 9.11 -2.14 -5.62
CA ARG A 33 10.17 -2.89 -4.96
C ARG A 33 11.51 -2.33 -5.45
N ALA A 34 12.34 -1.81 -4.57
CA ALA A 34 13.66 -1.30 -4.90
C ALA A 34 14.74 -2.09 -4.16
N THR A 35 15.78 -2.53 -4.86
CA THR A 35 16.98 -3.10 -4.23
C THR A 35 17.97 -1.98 -3.94
N ASN A 36 18.30 -1.78 -2.67
CA ASN A 36 19.23 -0.78 -2.21
C ASN A 36 20.69 -1.20 -2.52
N PRO A 37 21.64 -0.26 -2.55
CA PRO A 37 23.05 -0.55 -2.81
C PRO A 37 23.71 -1.51 -1.81
N ASP A 38 23.15 -1.63 -0.61
CA ASP A 38 23.58 -2.56 0.45
C ASP A 38 22.97 -3.98 0.29
N GLY A 39 22.14 -4.19 -0.74
CA GLY A 39 21.44 -5.45 -0.99
C GLY A 39 20.10 -5.59 -0.25
N SER A 40 19.71 -4.63 0.59
CA SER A 40 18.39 -4.63 1.23
C SER A 40 17.28 -4.32 0.23
N VAL A 41 16.07 -4.80 0.50
CA VAL A 41 14.91 -4.62 -0.39
C VAL A 41 13.90 -3.70 0.30
N THR A 42 13.56 -2.59 -0.35
CA THR A 42 12.48 -1.70 0.11
C THR A 42 11.21 -1.98 -0.68
N LEU A 43 10.10 -2.23 0.01
CA LEU A 43 8.78 -2.41 -0.59
C LEU A 43 7.91 -1.18 -0.31
N ARG A 44 7.31 -0.62 -1.36
CA ARG A 44 6.35 0.48 -1.26
C ARG A 44 4.97 0.05 -1.74
N SER A 45 3.94 0.40 -0.99
CA SER A 45 2.58 -0.06 -1.20
C SER A 45 1.63 1.13 -1.22
N PRO A 46 1.66 1.98 -2.27
CA PRO A 46 0.83 3.18 -2.36
C PRO A 46 -0.67 2.85 -2.50
N THR A 47 -0.99 1.62 -2.91
CA THR A 47 -2.36 1.08 -2.98
C THR A 47 -2.46 -0.21 -2.16
N VAL A 48 -3.67 -0.59 -1.76
CA VAL A 48 -3.89 -1.87 -1.05
C VAL A 48 -3.64 -3.04 -1.98
N ARG A 49 -3.94 -2.89 -3.28
CA ARG A 49 -3.55 -3.85 -4.31
C ARG A 49 -2.04 -4.13 -4.32
N ASP A 50 -1.21 -3.10 -4.21
CA ASP A 50 0.25 -3.27 -4.16
C ASP A 50 0.70 -3.97 -2.87
N LEU A 51 0.10 -3.62 -1.74
CA LEU A 51 0.31 -4.30 -0.47
C LEU A 51 -0.01 -5.80 -0.57
N MET A 52 -1.16 -6.15 -1.13
CA MET A 52 -1.58 -7.55 -1.32
C MET A 52 -0.58 -8.34 -2.18
N ARG A 53 -0.11 -7.75 -3.28
CA ARG A 53 0.92 -8.36 -4.14
C ARG A 53 2.20 -8.63 -3.34
N HIS A 54 2.70 -7.63 -2.62
CA HIS A 54 3.93 -7.77 -1.83
C HIS A 54 3.80 -8.80 -0.70
N ILE A 55 2.64 -8.90 -0.06
CA ILE A 55 2.38 -9.93 0.96
C ILE A 55 2.50 -11.33 0.33
N LEU A 56 1.89 -11.57 -0.83
CA LEU A 56 2.01 -12.86 -1.51
C LEU A 56 3.46 -13.15 -1.92
N GLU A 57 4.15 -12.18 -2.51
CA GLU A 57 5.53 -12.34 -2.96
C GLU A 57 6.49 -12.64 -1.81
N THR A 58 6.39 -11.91 -0.70
CA THR A 58 7.23 -12.14 0.50
C THR A 58 6.95 -13.50 1.14
N ILE A 59 5.68 -13.91 1.26
CA ILE A 59 5.32 -15.25 1.74
C ILE A 59 5.86 -16.35 0.82
N MET A 60 5.80 -16.16 -0.50
CA MET A 60 6.33 -17.13 -1.46
C MET A 60 7.87 -17.19 -1.44
N ALA A 61 8.53 -16.06 -1.25
CA ALA A 61 9.99 -15.97 -1.19
C ALA A 61 10.58 -16.38 0.17
N GLY A 62 9.76 -16.49 1.21
CA GLY A 62 10.25 -16.74 2.57
C GLY A 62 10.91 -15.51 3.21
N ASP A 63 10.63 -14.30 2.70
CA ASP A 63 11.28 -13.05 3.12
C ASP A 63 10.57 -12.44 4.34
N GLU A 64 10.81 -13.06 5.50
CA GLU A 64 10.22 -12.69 6.79
C GLU A 64 10.63 -11.27 7.22
N ASP A 65 11.84 -10.85 6.88
CA ASP A 65 12.39 -9.54 7.22
C ASP A 65 11.71 -8.43 6.42
N ALA A 66 11.67 -8.54 5.09
CA ALA A 66 11.00 -7.54 4.27
C ALA A 66 9.50 -7.43 4.60
N PHE A 67 8.85 -8.56 4.90
CA PHE A 67 7.46 -8.56 5.34
C PHE A 67 7.28 -7.76 6.64
N THR A 68 8.08 -8.06 7.65
CA THR A 68 7.94 -7.44 8.98
C THR A 68 8.34 -5.96 8.95
N GLU A 69 9.34 -5.58 8.17
CA GLU A 69 9.83 -4.20 8.12
C GLU A 69 8.93 -3.27 7.29
N HIS A 70 8.54 -3.72 6.10
CA HIS A 70 7.86 -2.88 5.12
C HIS A 70 6.35 -3.10 5.04
N LEU A 71 5.87 -4.31 5.26
CA LEU A 71 4.46 -4.63 5.06
C LEU A 71 3.66 -4.61 6.36
N LEU A 72 4.24 -5.00 7.49
CA LEU A 72 3.54 -4.98 8.78
C LEU A 72 3.44 -3.56 9.34
N SER A 73 2.25 -3.21 9.83
CA SER A 73 2.02 -1.91 10.48
C SER A 73 2.85 -1.78 11.77
N THR A 74 3.22 -0.56 12.10
CA THR A 74 3.98 -0.25 13.32
C THR A 74 3.17 -0.62 14.56
N GLU A 75 1.86 -0.43 14.51
CA GLU A 75 0.90 -0.80 15.54
C GLU A 75 0.89 -2.31 15.78
N THR A 76 0.79 -3.13 14.72
CA THR A 76 0.83 -4.59 14.90
C THR A 76 2.17 -5.05 15.46
N ARG A 77 3.30 -4.53 14.96
CA ARG A 77 4.62 -4.87 15.51
C ARG A 77 4.74 -4.52 16.99
N ARG A 78 4.26 -3.34 17.37
CA ARG A 78 4.27 -2.88 18.75
C ARG A 78 3.42 -3.79 19.64
N GLU A 79 2.23 -4.17 19.21
CA GLU A 79 1.36 -5.06 19.97
C GLU A 79 1.96 -6.46 20.17
N PHE A 80 2.63 -7.00 19.14
CA PHE A 80 3.36 -8.26 19.29
C PHE A 80 4.46 -8.12 20.35
N ALA A 81 5.29 -7.08 20.25
CA ALA A 81 6.36 -6.82 21.21
C ALA A 81 5.83 -6.58 22.65
N GLU A 82 4.75 -5.81 22.81
CA GLU A 82 4.11 -5.55 24.11
C GLU A 82 3.54 -6.83 24.75
N ARG A 83 3.14 -7.80 23.93
CA ARG A 83 2.67 -9.12 24.37
C ARG A 83 3.80 -10.14 24.52
N GLY A 84 5.05 -9.76 24.29
CA GLY A 84 6.22 -10.64 24.39
C GLY A 84 6.40 -11.60 23.21
N TYR A 85 5.73 -11.34 22.09
CA TYR A 85 5.88 -12.12 20.85
C TYR A 85 6.81 -11.41 19.87
N ASP A 86 7.52 -12.21 19.07
CA ASP A 86 8.26 -11.71 17.92
C ASP A 86 7.27 -11.30 16.82
N PRO A 87 7.32 -10.06 16.27
CA PRO A 87 6.47 -9.65 15.15
C PRO A 87 6.58 -10.57 13.92
N ARG A 88 7.70 -11.27 13.76
CA ARG A 88 7.91 -12.29 12.73
C ARG A 88 6.93 -13.48 12.84
N GLU A 89 6.36 -13.72 14.01
CA GLU A 89 5.27 -14.70 14.18
C GLU A 89 4.06 -14.38 13.29
N ALA A 90 3.80 -13.10 12.97
CA ALA A 90 2.78 -12.73 12.01
C ALA A 90 3.05 -13.33 10.63
N PHE A 91 4.30 -13.26 10.14
CA PHE A 91 4.70 -13.86 8.87
C PHE A 91 4.49 -15.37 8.88
N ARG A 92 4.87 -16.04 9.97
CA ARG A 92 4.73 -17.50 10.13
C ARG A 92 3.27 -17.92 10.12
N GLU A 93 2.41 -17.16 10.79
CA GLU A 93 0.98 -17.43 10.81
C GLU A 93 0.35 -17.28 9.42
N LEU A 94 0.66 -16.20 8.70
CA LEU A 94 0.18 -16.02 7.33
C LEU A 94 0.73 -17.07 6.37
N SER A 95 1.97 -17.49 6.56
CA SER A 95 2.59 -18.56 5.77
C SER A 95 1.90 -19.91 5.99
N ARG A 96 1.52 -20.24 7.24
CA ARG A 96 0.71 -21.44 7.55
C ARG A 96 -0.67 -21.37 6.93
N ARG A 97 -1.25 -20.18 6.84
CA ARG A 97 -2.60 -19.92 6.31
C ARG A 97 -2.60 -19.35 4.90
N ARG A 98 -1.60 -19.73 4.10
CA ARG A 98 -1.41 -19.22 2.74
C ARG A 98 -2.62 -19.47 1.84
N ASP A 99 -3.31 -20.59 2.00
CA ASP A 99 -4.52 -20.89 1.22
C ASP A 99 -5.67 -19.95 1.56
N ASP A 100 -5.88 -19.62 2.84
CA ASP A 100 -6.89 -18.65 3.27
C ASP A 100 -6.59 -17.26 2.71
N LEU A 101 -5.31 -16.85 2.79
CA LEU A 101 -4.83 -15.59 2.23
C LEU A 101 -5.10 -15.52 0.72
N ARG A 102 -4.81 -16.61 0.00
CA ARG A 102 -5.06 -16.70 -1.44
C ARG A 102 -6.56 -16.61 -1.76
N ARG A 103 -7.42 -17.28 -1.01
CA ARG A 103 -8.88 -17.23 -1.21
C ARG A 103 -9.42 -15.82 -1.00
N LEU A 104 -9.00 -15.14 0.08
CA LEU A 104 -9.35 -13.75 0.32
C LEU A 104 -8.89 -12.84 -0.84
N PHE A 105 -7.65 -12.99 -1.29
CA PHE A 105 -7.10 -12.13 -2.35
C PHE A 105 -7.72 -12.42 -3.72
N GLN A 106 -8.18 -13.65 -3.97
CA GLN A 106 -8.97 -14.00 -5.15
C GLN A 106 -10.37 -13.37 -5.14
N ALA A 107 -10.94 -13.12 -3.96
CA ALA A 107 -12.20 -12.40 -3.83
C ALA A 107 -12.03 -10.89 -4.04
N MET A 108 -10.82 -10.33 -3.83
CA MET A 108 -10.51 -8.92 -4.08
C MET A 108 -9.25 -8.70 -4.94
N PRO A 109 -9.20 -9.20 -6.19
CA PRO A 109 -7.97 -9.27 -6.99
C PRO A 109 -7.36 -7.91 -7.37
N ALA A 110 -8.15 -6.84 -7.32
CA ALA A 110 -7.73 -5.47 -7.58
C ALA A 110 -7.69 -4.63 -6.29
N GLY A 111 -7.72 -5.26 -5.11
CA GLY A 111 -7.71 -4.58 -3.82
C GLY A 111 -8.93 -3.68 -3.64
N GLU A 112 -8.67 -2.42 -3.30
CA GLU A 112 -9.69 -1.38 -3.15
C GLU A 112 -10.43 -1.03 -4.45
N PHE A 113 -9.89 -1.43 -5.60
CA PHE A 113 -10.50 -1.20 -6.92
C PHE A 113 -11.38 -2.36 -7.39
N THR A 114 -11.50 -3.45 -6.62
CA THR A 114 -12.39 -4.55 -6.98
C THR A 114 -13.86 -4.12 -6.83
N PRO A 115 -14.71 -4.29 -7.86
CA PRO A 115 -16.15 -4.04 -7.73
C PRO A 115 -16.77 -4.88 -6.60
N GLY A 116 -17.56 -4.25 -5.73
CA GLY A 116 -18.17 -4.90 -4.57
C GLY A 116 -17.31 -4.90 -3.30
N VAL A 117 -16.02 -4.57 -3.39
CA VAL A 117 -15.18 -4.38 -2.20
C VAL A 117 -15.43 -2.99 -1.62
N LEU A 118 -15.79 -2.95 -0.35
CA LEU A 118 -15.99 -1.70 0.39
C LEU A 118 -14.82 -1.46 1.34
N MET A 119 -14.14 -0.34 1.13
CA MET A 119 -13.11 0.18 2.03
C MET A 119 -13.73 1.13 3.05
N GLN A 120 -13.74 0.73 4.32
CA GLN A 120 -14.42 1.46 5.39
C GLN A 120 -13.41 1.93 6.44
N PRO A 121 -13.49 3.18 6.94
CA PRO A 121 -12.65 3.61 8.04
C PRO A 121 -13.06 2.88 9.33
N VAL A 122 -12.08 2.30 10.03
CA VAL A 122 -12.27 1.59 11.32
C VAL A 122 -11.43 2.18 12.45
N GLY A 123 -10.62 3.20 12.15
CA GLY A 123 -9.78 3.89 13.12
C GLY A 123 -8.98 5.01 12.47
N ARG A 124 -8.05 5.60 13.23
CA ARG A 124 -7.16 6.65 12.72
C ARG A 124 -6.25 6.09 11.64
N ASN A 125 -6.38 6.59 10.42
CA ASN A 125 -5.66 6.11 9.24
C ASN A 125 -5.80 4.60 9.01
N MET A 126 -6.85 3.98 9.55
CA MET A 126 -7.06 2.54 9.48
C MET A 126 -8.33 2.26 8.70
N PHE A 127 -8.23 1.35 7.76
CA PHE A 127 -9.30 1.01 6.83
C PHE A 127 -9.48 -0.50 6.77
N ARG A 128 -10.73 -0.93 6.68
CA ARG A 128 -11.11 -2.32 6.48
C ARG A 128 -11.57 -2.50 5.04
N LEU A 129 -10.98 -3.45 4.34
CA LEU A 129 -11.45 -3.92 3.05
C LEU A 129 -12.23 -5.20 3.29
N ASN A 130 -13.53 -5.16 3.04
CA ASN A 130 -14.37 -6.35 3.10
C ASN A 130 -14.48 -6.96 1.71
N ALA A 131 -14.13 -8.24 1.60
CA ALA A 131 -14.38 -9.00 0.40
C ALA A 131 -15.81 -9.55 0.44
N GLU A 132 -16.61 -9.23 -0.57
CA GLU A 132 -17.83 -10.00 -0.84
C GLU A 132 -17.39 -11.37 -1.37
N GLY A 133 -17.45 -12.38 -0.52
CA GLY A 133 -17.05 -13.72 -0.93
C GLY A 133 -17.74 -14.82 -0.15
N ASP A 134 -17.39 -16.04 -0.53
CA ASP A 134 -17.96 -17.27 0.01
C ASP A 134 -17.96 -17.28 1.54
N ARG A 135 -19.12 -17.60 2.14
CA ARG A 135 -19.30 -17.74 3.60
C ARG A 135 -18.41 -18.83 4.21
N THR A 136 -17.80 -19.68 3.39
CA THR A 136 -16.82 -20.69 3.80
C THR A 136 -15.39 -20.15 4.00
N MET A 137 -15.12 -18.88 3.69
CA MET A 137 -13.79 -18.31 3.93
C MET A 137 -13.58 -17.98 5.42
N ASP A 138 -12.41 -18.34 5.94
CA ASP A 138 -12.04 -18.03 7.32
C ASP A 138 -11.67 -16.55 7.51
N TRP A 139 -11.20 -15.90 6.44
CA TRP A 139 -11.00 -14.46 6.38
C TRP A 139 -11.91 -13.84 5.34
N THR A 140 -12.65 -12.82 5.76
CA THR A 140 -13.58 -12.05 4.92
C THR A 140 -13.18 -10.60 4.80
N TYR A 141 -12.22 -10.14 5.62
CA TYR A 141 -11.69 -8.79 5.53
C TYR A 141 -10.18 -8.70 5.78
N MET A 142 -9.60 -7.60 5.32
CA MET A 142 -8.25 -7.18 5.61
C MET A 142 -8.27 -5.75 6.16
N ASP A 143 -7.68 -5.56 7.33
CA ASP A 143 -7.43 -4.24 7.90
C ASP A 143 -6.05 -3.75 7.47
N VAL A 144 -6.01 -2.49 7.02
CA VAL A 144 -4.79 -1.79 6.60
C VAL A 144 -4.67 -0.48 7.36
N VAL A 145 -3.43 -0.04 7.56
CA VAL A 145 -3.08 1.28 8.09
C VAL A 145 -2.34 2.04 7.01
N PHE A 146 -2.74 3.29 6.77
CA PHE A 146 -2.01 4.21 5.91
C PHE A 146 -0.97 4.97 6.73
N ASP A 147 0.30 4.69 6.49
CA ASP A 147 1.44 5.29 7.20
C ASP A 147 2.50 5.79 6.22
N ARG A 148 2.86 7.07 6.33
CA ARG A 148 3.92 7.73 5.55
C ARG A 148 3.80 7.58 4.02
N GLY A 149 2.59 7.48 3.49
CA GLY A 149 2.36 7.35 2.05
C GLY A 149 2.22 5.91 1.55
N ASP A 150 2.33 4.93 2.44
CA ASP A 150 2.19 3.51 2.13
C ASP A 150 1.10 2.85 2.98
N TYR A 151 0.38 1.90 2.39
CA TYR A 151 -0.49 0.98 3.11
C TYR A 151 0.33 -0.14 3.74
N ARG A 152 0.06 -0.41 5.00
CA ARG A 152 0.64 -1.49 5.80
C ARG A 152 -0.47 -2.40 6.33
N LEU A 153 -0.17 -3.67 6.48
CA LEU A 153 -1.07 -4.66 7.05
C LEU A 153 -1.26 -4.41 8.55
N ARG A 154 -2.51 -4.26 8.95
CA ARG A 154 -2.91 -4.35 10.36
C ARG A 154 -3.16 -5.81 10.72
N TRP A 155 -4.19 -6.41 10.16
CA TRP A 155 -4.53 -7.81 10.38
C TRP A 155 -5.62 -8.31 9.41
N PHE A 156 -5.89 -9.61 9.43
CA PHE A 156 -7.03 -10.22 8.73
C PHE A 156 -8.08 -10.70 9.73
N GLY A 157 -9.32 -10.81 9.30
CA GLY A 157 -10.34 -11.39 10.17
C GLY A 157 -11.63 -11.75 9.48
N ARG A 158 -12.63 -12.07 10.30
CA ARG A 158 -13.96 -12.51 9.88
C ARG A 158 -15.01 -11.52 10.36
N SER A 159 -15.88 -11.10 9.44
CA SER A 159 -17.01 -10.20 9.68
C SER A 159 -18.24 -10.93 10.20
#